data_AF-A0A4R4N282-F1
#
_entry.id   AF-A0A4R4N282-F1
#
_cell.length_a   1.000
_cell.length_b   1.000
_cell.length_c   1.000
_cell.angle_alpha   90.00
_cell.angle_beta   90.00
_cell.angle_gamma   90.00
#
_symmetry.space_group_name_H-M   'P 1'
#
loop_
_entity.id
_entity.type
_entity.pdbx_description
1 polymer ?
#
loop_
_entity_poly.entity_id
_entity_poly.type
_entity_poly.pdbx_seq_one_letter_code
_entity_poly.pdbx_strand_id
1 'polypeptide(L)'
;MSSQHPPIQLSPLRQTLSIGWALVPLISLGIGTIFIIGSAAARLQRQKLWFAASGYFGYFVFILILAPGVNPPPEDQLRDTFAMWLYFGGMWVGGTVHAFFLRKEVFLPKVKDGCLWCGSPKKNAHSACPTCGRLQSGPDPRITVHIPRPARPLVPGAGVRVQEDVHRAPGEEKTAVIPWYKDPVKISLYALFATVALGVVTFGRDLLDLKLWTSEAPVVDSPASATPTPDPSVRYQGGFRVGLEPKDLDRDPPERAGWSPQNDIAKWSYPMMHMNKGALIAPWLKADTPGFADCREPARAEGVRSITLEHGGRYCIKTTEGKAAYFHVKEVSQGGFAGDLIVWEEANPTRDGS
;
A
#
# COMPACT_ATOMS: atom_id res chain seq x y z
N MET A 1 -20.63 47.17 20.85
CA MET A 1 -21.08 45.95 21.58
C MET A 1 -20.93 44.76 20.65
N SER A 2 -19.88 43.96 20.80
CA SER A 2 -19.71 42.73 20.01
C SER A 2 -20.71 41.68 20.51
N SER A 3 -21.64 41.28 19.65
CA SER A 3 -22.54 40.16 19.93
C SER A 3 -21.71 38.88 20.04
N GLN A 4 -21.53 38.39 21.28
CA GLN A 4 -20.97 37.06 21.51
C GLN A 4 -22.08 36.04 21.24
N HIS A 5 -22.05 35.42 20.06
CA HIS A 5 -22.85 34.24 19.83
C HIS A 5 -22.27 33.07 20.63
N PRO A 6 -23.09 32.33 21.39
CA PRO A 6 -22.61 31.16 22.12
C PRO A 6 -22.03 30.13 21.13
N PRO A 7 -20.89 29.49 21.46
CA PRO A 7 -20.30 28.47 20.59
C PRO A 7 -21.26 27.30 20.44
N ILE A 8 -21.52 26.89 19.20
CA ILE A 8 -22.35 25.71 18.91
C ILE A 8 -21.64 24.48 19.48
N GLN A 9 -22.18 23.90 20.55
CA GLN A 9 -21.66 22.66 21.13
C GLN A 9 -22.25 21.44 20.41
N LEU A 10 -21.39 20.53 19.97
CA LEU A 10 -21.79 19.23 19.43
C LEU A 10 -22.17 18.29 20.59
N SER A 11 -23.11 17.37 20.36
CA SER A 11 -23.38 16.32 21.35
C SER A 11 -22.13 15.45 21.58
N PRO A 12 -21.91 14.90 22.79
CA PRO A 12 -20.73 14.09 23.11
C PRO A 12 -20.50 12.95 22.10
N LEU A 13 -21.57 12.26 21.70
CA LEU A 13 -21.50 11.20 20.70
C LEU A 13 -20.98 11.69 19.33
N ARG A 14 -21.46 12.85 18.85
CA ARG A 14 -20.97 13.43 17.58
C ARG A 14 -19.52 13.87 17.68
N GLN A 15 -19.11 14.37 18.84
CA GLN A 15 -17.72 14.75 19.08
C GLN A 15 -16.80 13.53 19.03
N THR A 16 -17.16 12.42 19.68
CA THR A 16 -16.41 11.17 19.64
C THR A 16 -16.32 10.61 18.22
N LEU A 17 -17.45 10.55 17.49
CA LEU A 17 -17.46 10.12 16.09
C LEU A 17 -16.59 11.00 15.19
N SER A 18 -16.59 12.30 15.44
CA SER A 18 -15.77 13.26 14.70
C SER A 18 -14.26 13.04 14.93
N ILE A 19 -13.87 12.77 16.18
CA ILE A 19 -12.48 12.40 16.52
C ILE A 19 -12.11 11.08 15.85
N GLY A 20 -12.94 10.04 16.02
CA GLY A 20 -12.67 8.72 15.46
C GLY A 20 -12.51 8.75 13.94
N TRP A 21 -13.38 9.49 13.24
CA TRP A 21 -13.28 9.70 11.80
C TRP A 21 -11.95 10.35 11.38
N ALA A 22 -11.48 11.36 12.15
CA ALA A 22 -10.22 12.04 11.84
C ALA A 22 -8.97 11.19 12.15
N LEU A 23 -9.08 10.16 13.00
CA LEU A 23 -7.99 9.24 13.35
C LEU A 23 -7.86 8.04 12.40
N VAL A 24 -8.81 7.82 11.49
CA VAL A 24 -8.77 6.70 10.53
C VAL A 24 -7.46 6.68 9.73
N PRO A 25 -6.94 7.81 9.19
CA PRO A 25 -5.64 7.80 8.51
C PRO A 25 -4.51 7.30 9.40
N LEU A 26 -4.51 7.70 10.68
CA LEU A 26 -3.49 7.31 11.65
C LEU A 26 -3.54 5.79 11.93
N ILE A 27 -4.73 5.25 12.18
CA ILE A 27 -4.91 3.83 12.53
C ILE A 27 -4.61 2.92 11.32
N SER A 28 -4.86 3.40 10.10
CA SER A 28 -4.65 2.65 8.85
C SER A 28 -3.29 2.87 8.19
N LEU A 29 -2.33 3.49 8.90
CA LEU A 29 -0.99 3.80 8.38
C LEU A 29 -1.03 4.60 7.06
N GLY A 30 -1.99 5.51 6.94
CA GLY A 30 -2.12 6.44 5.80
C GLY A 30 -3.06 5.98 4.69
N ILE A 31 -3.39 4.68 4.59
CA ILE A 31 -4.26 4.15 3.53
C ILE A 31 -5.67 4.79 3.61
N GLY A 32 -6.16 5.01 4.83
CA GLY A 32 -7.47 5.61 5.09
C GLY A 32 -7.63 7.06 4.61
N THR A 33 -6.53 7.78 4.34
CA THR A 33 -6.55 9.19 3.92
C THR A 33 -7.42 9.39 2.68
N ILE A 34 -7.31 8.51 1.68
CA ILE A 34 -8.03 8.61 0.41
C ILE A 34 -9.54 8.58 0.66
N PHE A 35 -9.99 7.63 1.48
CA PHE A 35 -11.41 7.45 1.81
C PHE A 35 -11.95 8.59 2.67
N ILE A 36 -11.17 9.07 3.63
CA ILE A 36 -11.57 10.15 4.53
C ILE A 36 -11.70 11.47 3.77
N ILE A 37 -10.70 11.87 3.00
CA ILE A 37 -10.76 13.10 2.20
C ILE A 37 -11.83 12.99 1.10
N GLY A 38 -11.96 11.82 0.45
CA GLY A 38 -13.03 11.56 -0.52
C GLY A 38 -14.44 11.67 0.10
N SER A 39 -14.65 11.11 1.29
CA SER A 39 -15.93 11.22 2.01
C SER A 39 -16.25 12.65 2.41
N ALA A 40 -15.24 13.43 2.81
CA ALA A 40 -15.38 14.86 3.09
C ALA A 40 -15.75 15.65 1.84
N ALA A 41 -15.10 15.36 0.70
CA ALA A 41 -15.39 15.97 -0.60
C ALA A 41 -16.84 15.71 -1.03
N ALA A 42 -17.32 14.47 -0.88
CA ALA A 42 -18.70 14.10 -1.19
C ALA A 42 -19.71 14.84 -0.30
N ARG A 43 -19.46 14.91 1.01
CA ARG A 43 -20.39 15.52 1.98
C ARG A 43 -20.41 17.05 1.91
N LEU A 44 -19.25 17.68 1.71
CA LEU A 44 -19.11 19.13 1.64
C LEU A 44 -19.37 19.68 0.23
N GLN A 45 -19.34 18.83 -0.81
CA GLN A 45 -19.56 19.19 -2.21
C GLN A 45 -18.62 20.32 -2.70
N ARG A 46 -17.40 20.37 -2.16
CA ARG A 46 -16.38 21.36 -2.56
C ARG A 46 -15.41 20.72 -3.57
N GLN A 47 -15.30 21.30 -4.77
CA GLN A 47 -14.39 20.80 -5.81
C GLN A 47 -12.92 20.72 -5.36
N LYS A 48 -12.46 21.69 -4.55
CA LYS A 48 -11.10 21.70 -3.99
C LYS A 48 -10.77 20.41 -3.20
N LEU A 49 -11.75 19.83 -2.52
CA LEU A 49 -11.56 18.58 -1.76
C LEU A 49 -11.50 17.35 -2.67
N TRP A 50 -12.19 17.38 -3.81
CA TRP A 50 -12.05 16.33 -4.83
C TRP A 50 -10.65 16.32 -5.42
N PHE A 51 -10.11 17.49 -5.78
CA PHE A 51 -8.72 17.59 -6.22
C PHE A 51 -7.73 17.08 -5.17
N ALA A 52 -7.95 17.40 -3.89
CA ALA A 52 -7.12 16.87 -2.81
C ALA A 52 -7.21 15.34 -2.69
N ALA A 53 -8.43 14.77 -2.67
CA ALA A 53 -8.64 13.33 -2.59
C ALA A 53 -7.95 12.59 -3.75
N SER A 54 -8.09 13.14 -4.94
CA SER A 54 -7.46 12.65 -6.16
C SER A 54 -5.93 12.75 -6.14
N GLY A 55 -5.38 13.84 -5.60
CA GLY A 55 -3.94 13.97 -5.38
C GLY A 55 -3.41 12.89 -4.43
N TYR A 56 -4.10 12.64 -3.31
CA TYR A 56 -3.74 11.55 -2.40
C TYR A 56 -3.86 10.16 -3.06
N PHE A 57 -4.88 9.94 -3.89
CA PHE A 57 -5.03 8.68 -4.61
C PHE A 57 -3.91 8.47 -5.63
N GLY A 58 -3.62 9.47 -6.46
CA GLY A 58 -2.51 9.42 -7.42
C GLY A 58 -1.17 9.21 -6.74
N TYR A 59 -0.96 9.88 -5.60
CA TYR A 59 0.23 9.72 -4.78
C TYR A 59 0.36 8.30 -4.19
N PHE A 60 -0.74 7.73 -3.71
CA PHE A 60 -0.77 6.34 -3.24
C PHE A 60 -0.43 5.35 -4.34
N VAL A 61 -1.05 5.49 -5.51
CA VAL A 61 -0.75 4.65 -6.69
C VAL A 61 0.71 4.81 -7.12
N PHE A 62 1.24 6.04 -7.12
CA PHE A 62 2.64 6.31 -7.42
C PHE A 62 3.58 5.56 -6.47
N ILE A 63 3.32 5.57 -5.17
CA ILE A 63 4.10 4.81 -4.18
C ILE A 63 3.97 3.30 -4.45
N LEU A 64 2.76 2.80 -4.75
CA LEU A 64 2.55 1.38 -5.05
C LEU A 64 3.23 0.92 -6.35
N ILE A 65 3.40 1.80 -7.33
CA ILE A 65 4.14 1.48 -8.58
C ILE A 65 5.64 1.50 -8.32
N LEU A 66 6.11 2.48 -7.54
CA LEU A 66 7.52 2.57 -7.19
C LEU A 66 7.98 1.43 -6.27
N ALA A 67 7.12 0.91 -5.39
CA ALA A 67 7.49 -0.09 -4.38
C ALA A 67 7.94 -1.46 -4.93
N PRO A 68 7.23 -2.14 -5.87
CA PRO A 68 7.60 -3.48 -6.34
C PRO A 68 8.62 -3.50 -7.47
N GLY A 69 8.95 -2.36 -8.09
CA GLY A 69 10.04 -2.23 -9.07
C GLY A 69 11.42 -1.98 -8.45
N VAL A 70 11.48 -1.90 -7.11
CA VAL A 70 12.72 -1.77 -6.37
C VAL A 70 13.39 -3.14 -6.29
N ASN A 71 14.13 -3.52 -7.33
CA ASN A 71 15.38 -4.22 -7.06
C ASN A 71 16.09 -3.41 -5.96
N PRO A 72 16.54 -4.02 -4.84
CA PRO A 72 17.22 -3.27 -3.79
C PRO A 72 18.34 -2.47 -4.48
N PRO A 73 18.20 -1.14 -4.61
CA PRO A 73 19.23 -0.35 -5.22
C PRO A 73 20.46 -0.53 -4.33
N PRO A 74 21.67 -0.49 -4.89
CA PRO A 74 22.87 -0.48 -4.06
C PRO A 74 22.76 0.63 -3.02
N GLU A 75 22.48 0.30 -1.75
CA GLU A 75 22.54 1.15 -0.54
C GLU A 75 22.29 2.66 -0.69
N ASP A 76 21.44 3.11 -1.61
CA ASP A 76 21.09 4.52 -1.77
C ASP A 76 20.10 4.88 -0.65
N GLN A 77 20.59 4.93 0.59
CA GLN A 77 19.84 5.16 1.83
C GLN A 77 18.90 6.37 1.70
N LEU A 78 19.29 7.37 0.91
CA LEU A 78 18.47 8.54 0.64
C LEU A 78 17.15 8.21 -0.06
N ARG A 79 17.13 7.38 -1.11
CA ARG A 79 15.89 7.12 -1.87
C ARG A 79 14.85 6.40 -1.02
N ASP A 80 15.27 5.38 -0.29
CA ASP A 80 14.38 4.62 0.59
C ASP A 80 13.96 5.46 1.80
N THR A 81 14.86 6.26 2.36
CA THR A 81 14.52 7.24 3.40
C THR A 81 13.51 8.27 2.89
N PHE A 82 13.68 8.78 1.67
CA PHE A 82 12.74 9.71 1.04
C PHE A 82 11.39 9.05 0.76
N ALA A 83 11.36 7.83 0.21
CA ALA A 83 10.12 7.08 -0.03
C ALA A 83 9.37 6.80 1.28
N MET A 84 10.10 6.42 2.33
CA MET A 84 9.56 6.24 3.67
C MET A 84 9.02 7.55 4.24
N TRP A 85 9.78 8.64 4.18
CA TRP A 85 9.34 9.97 4.61
C TRP A 85 8.14 10.50 3.83
N LEU A 86 8.09 10.22 2.54
CA LEU A 86 6.97 10.55 1.68
C LEU A 86 5.73 9.77 2.14
N TYR A 87 5.82 8.45 2.29
CA TYR A 87 4.70 7.64 2.76
C TYR A 87 4.22 8.05 4.17
N PHE A 88 5.11 8.01 5.17
CA PHE A 88 4.75 8.30 6.56
C PHE A 88 4.47 9.78 6.82
N GLY A 89 5.25 10.69 6.23
CA GLY A 89 5.03 12.13 6.39
C GLY A 89 3.81 12.62 5.60
N GLY A 90 3.71 12.24 4.33
CA GLY A 90 2.66 12.72 3.43
C GLY A 90 1.31 12.04 3.65
N MET A 91 1.22 10.72 3.49
CA MET A 91 -0.05 10.00 3.60
C MET A 91 -0.52 9.87 5.04
N TRP A 92 0.38 9.50 5.95
CA TRP A 92 0.02 9.15 7.31
C TRP A 92 -0.15 10.38 8.21
N VAL A 93 0.92 11.15 8.44
CA VAL A 93 0.85 12.37 9.27
C VAL A 93 0.06 13.46 8.56
N GLY A 94 0.39 13.76 7.30
CA GLY A 94 -0.29 14.81 6.52
C GLY A 94 -1.77 14.54 6.33
N GLY A 95 -2.16 13.30 5.99
CA GLY A 95 -3.55 12.90 5.87
C GLY A 95 -4.34 13.02 7.18
N THR A 96 -3.73 12.65 8.31
CA THR A 96 -4.33 12.79 9.65
C THR A 96 -4.58 14.26 9.98
N VAL A 97 -3.57 15.12 9.84
CA VAL A 97 -3.68 16.56 10.11
C VAL A 97 -4.77 17.19 9.24
N HIS A 98 -4.81 16.85 7.94
CA HIS A 98 -5.83 17.33 7.01
C HIS A 98 -7.24 16.88 7.45
N ALA A 99 -7.42 15.63 7.87
CA ALA A 99 -8.68 15.13 8.38
C ALA A 99 -9.15 15.90 9.64
N PHE A 100 -8.25 16.23 10.56
CA PHE A 100 -8.58 17.03 11.75
C PHE A 100 -9.08 18.44 11.39
N PHE A 101 -8.48 19.10 10.39
CA PHE A 101 -8.96 20.39 9.89
C PHE A 101 -10.37 20.29 9.28
N LEU A 102 -10.64 19.25 8.50
CA LEU A 102 -11.94 19.06 7.85
C LEU A 102 -13.04 18.60 8.81
N ARG A 103 -12.71 17.97 9.93
CA ARG A 103 -13.72 17.33 10.80
C ARG A 103 -14.80 18.32 11.25
N LYS A 104 -14.43 19.58 11.56
CA LYS A 104 -15.41 20.57 12.02
C LYS A 104 -16.43 20.83 10.93
N GLU A 105 -15.98 21.07 9.70
CA GLU A 105 -16.88 21.33 8.57
C GLU A 105 -17.76 20.12 8.22
N VAL A 106 -17.18 18.92 8.25
CA VAL A 106 -17.90 17.68 7.92
C VAL A 106 -19.04 17.42 8.91
N PHE A 107 -18.81 17.64 10.21
CA PHE A 107 -19.78 17.29 11.26
C PHE A 107 -20.68 18.45 11.71
N LEU A 108 -20.39 19.69 11.30
CA LEU A 108 -21.26 20.83 11.56
C LEU A 108 -22.63 20.63 10.87
N PRO A 109 -23.75 20.86 11.58
CA PRO A 109 -25.06 20.83 10.94
C PRO A 109 -25.11 21.90 9.85
N LYS A 110 -25.49 21.53 8.63
CA LYS A 110 -25.87 22.50 7.60
C LYS A 110 -27.19 23.12 8.04
N VAL A 111 -27.16 24.27 8.72
CA VAL A 111 -28.36 25.06 8.99
C VAL A 111 -28.77 25.66 7.65
N LYS A 112 -29.53 24.91 6.85
CA LYS A 112 -30.10 25.41 5.58
C LYS A 112 -31.45 26.08 5.76
N ASP A 113 -32.02 26.04 6.95
CA ASP A 113 -33.37 26.53 7.19
C ASP A 113 -33.33 27.78 8.06
N GLY A 114 -33.56 28.94 7.42
CA GLY A 114 -33.68 30.24 8.08
C GLY A 114 -34.78 30.34 9.14
N CYS A 115 -35.54 29.27 9.39
CA CYS A 115 -36.62 29.22 10.38
C CYS A 115 -36.18 28.75 11.77
N LEU A 116 -35.02 28.10 11.92
CA LEU A 116 -34.54 27.61 13.24
C LEU A 116 -34.04 28.73 14.16
N TRP A 117 -33.91 29.96 13.66
CA TRP A 117 -33.49 31.14 14.44
C TRP A 117 -34.65 32.05 14.89
N CYS A 118 -35.92 31.65 14.67
CA CYS A 118 -37.09 32.41 15.15
C CYS A 118 -37.30 32.34 16.68
N GLY A 119 -36.38 31.74 17.43
CA GLY A 119 -36.37 31.73 18.90
C GLY A 119 -35.97 33.05 19.55
N SER A 120 -35.96 34.17 18.83
CA SER A 120 -35.91 35.49 19.46
C SER A 120 -37.31 35.86 19.94
N PRO A 121 -37.56 36.06 21.25
CA PRO A 121 -38.80 36.64 21.74
C PRO A 121 -38.83 38.13 21.34
N LYS A 122 -39.08 38.42 20.07
CA LYS A 122 -39.44 39.77 19.64
C LYS A 122 -40.86 40.02 20.14
N LYS A 123 -40.94 40.68 21.30
CA LYS A 123 -42.19 41.08 21.94
C LYS A 123 -43.12 41.92 21.07
N ASN A 124 -42.68 42.50 19.96
CA ASN A 124 -43.53 43.31 19.09
C ASN A 124 -43.07 43.20 17.63
N ALA A 125 -43.64 42.30 16.83
CA ALA A 125 -43.56 42.39 15.37
C ALA A 125 -44.67 41.56 14.72
N HIS A 126 -45.78 42.22 14.39
CA HIS A 126 -46.91 41.71 13.62
C HIS A 126 -46.60 41.46 12.12
N SER A 127 -45.34 41.20 11.74
CA SER A 127 -44.99 40.83 10.37
C SER A 127 -44.88 39.31 10.25
N ALA A 128 -46.03 38.70 9.97
CA ALA A 128 -46.17 37.28 9.69
C ALA A 128 -45.21 36.85 8.57
N CYS A 129 -44.37 35.85 8.85
CA CYS A 129 -43.73 35.06 7.81
C CYS A 129 -44.83 34.27 7.08
N PRO A 130 -45.11 34.56 5.79
CA PRO A 130 -46.32 34.06 5.11
C PRO A 130 -46.32 32.52 4.92
N THR A 131 -45.17 31.87 5.06
CA THR A 131 -45.01 30.43 4.79
C THR A 131 -45.23 29.53 6.01
N CYS A 132 -45.29 30.07 7.23
CA CYS A 132 -45.61 29.29 8.43
C CYS A 132 -47.13 29.23 8.74
N GLY A 133 -47.96 29.98 8.00
CA GLY A 133 -49.39 30.15 8.31
C GLY A 133 -50.33 29.06 7.76
N ARG A 134 -49.86 28.00 7.10
CA ARG A 134 -50.73 27.07 6.35
C ARG A 134 -50.87 25.66 6.94
N LEU A 135 -50.71 25.51 8.25
CA LEU A 135 -50.91 24.21 8.92
C LEU A 135 -51.64 24.30 10.28
N GLN A 136 -52.38 25.39 10.53
CA GLN A 136 -53.22 25.53 11.73
C GLN A 136 -54.68 25.94 11.43
N SER A 137 -55.24 25.52 10.30
CA SER A 137 -56.69 25.61 10.07
C SER A 137 -57.27 24.24 9.72
N GLY A 138 -57.08 23.28 10.61
CA GLY A 138 -57.93 22.10 10.72
C GLY A 138 -58.84 22.29 11.93
N PRO A 139 -60.16 22.04 11.81
CA PRO A 139 -61.11 22.27 12.90
C PRO A 139 -60.78 21.38 14.09
N ASP A 140 -60.69 22.06 15.24
CA ASP A 140 -60.56 21.57 16.60
C ASP A 140 -61.37 20.28 16.89
N PRO A 141 -60.74 19.09 17.02
CA PRO A 141 -61.37 17.99 17.70
C PRO A 141 -61.19 18.25 19.19
N ARG A 142 -62.27 18.69 19.85
CA ARG A 142 -62.40 18.72 21.31
C ARG A 142 -61.91 17.39 21.90
N ILE A 143 -60.66 17.36 22.38
CA ILE A 143 -60.14 16.28 23.20
C ILE A 143 -60.83 16.42 24.56
N THR A 144 -61.94 15.72 24.67
CA THR A 144 -62.67 15.53 25.92
C THR A 144 -61.82 14.61 26.77
N VAL A 145 -61.10 15.16 27.76
CA VAL A 145 -60.36 14.38 28.76
C VAL A 145 -61.39 13.70 29.66
N HIS A 146 -61.72 12.45 29.36
CA HIS A 146 -62.53 11.61 30.24
C HIS A 146 -61.70 11.21 31.47
N ILE A 147 -62.00 11.82 32.60
CA ILE A 147 -61.56 11.38 33.93
C ILE A 147 -62.39 10.13 34.30
N PRO A 148 -61.78 8.97 34.60
CA PRO A 148 -62.54 7.79 35.01
C PRO A 148 -63.09 7.97 36.42
N ARG A 149 -64.42 7.89 36.56
CA ARG A 149 -65.12 7.76 37.84
C ARG A 149 -65.02 6.31 38.33
N PRO A 150 -64.81 6.05 39.63
CA PRO A 150 -64.78 4.69 40.15
C PRO A 150 -66.19 4.21 40.52
N ALA A 151 -66.63 3.06 40.00
CA ALA A 151 -67.63 2.20 40.66
C ALA A 151 -67.68 0.78 40.06
N ARG A 152 -67.37 -0.21 40.93
CA ARG A 152 -67.97 -1.56 41.19
C ARG A 152 -69.05 -2.15 40.22
N PRO A 153 -69.44 -3.44 40.40
CA PRO A 153 -68.71 -4.70 40.31
C PRO A 153 -69.33 -5.64 39.24
N LEU A 154 -68.65 -6.78 39.02
CA LEU A 154 -68.97 -7.93 38.16
C LEU A 154 -70.44 -8.17 37.72
N VAL A 155 -70.61 -8.40 36.42
CA VAL A 155 -71.61 -9.31 35.85
C VAL A 155 -70.89 -10.28 34.89
N PRO A 156 -71.04 -11.61 35.03
CA PRO A 156 -70.39 -12.59 34.16
C PRO A 156 -71.29 -12.97 32.98
N GLY A 157 -70.67 -13.06 31.79
CA GLY A 157 -71.17 -13.90 30.70
C GLY A 157 -71.67 -13.16 29.46
N ALA A 158 -70.85 -13.16 28.41
CA ALA A 158 -71.25 -13.44 27.03
C ALA A 158 -70.02 -13.37 26.11
N GLY A 159 -69.92 -14.33 25.19
CA GLY A 159 -68.70 -14.72 24.50
C GLY A 159 -68.05 -13.66 23.61
N VAL A 160 -66.73 -13.58 23.73
CA VAL A 160 -65.86 -12.88 22.78
C VAL A 160 -65.62 -13.81 21.59
N ARG A 161 -66.21 -13.44 20.46
CA ARG A 161 -65.93 -14.04 19.15
C ARG A 161 -64.60 -13.45 18.67
N VAL A 162 -63.58 -14.29 18.55
CA VAL A 162 -62.28 -13.96 17.95
C VAL A 162 -62.52 -13.71 16.47
N GLN A 163 -62.25 -12.48 16.02
CA GLN A 163 -62.21 -12.13 14.61
C GLN A 163 -60.73 -11.90 14.24
N GLU A 164 -60.13 -12.94 13.64
CA GLU A 164 -58.86 -12.86 12.95
C GLU A 164 -59.04 -12.06 11.66
N ASP A 165 -58.60 -10.80 11.66
CA ASP A 165 -58.37 -10.06 10.42
C ASP A 165 -56.90 -10.24 10.00
N VAL A 166 -56.68 -11.33 9.27
CA VAL A 166 -55.50 -11.56 8.42
C VAL A 166 -55.81 -10.92 7.07
N HIS A 167 -55.23 -9.75 6.79
CA HIS A 167 -54.87 -9.33 5.43
C HIS A 167 -53.75 -8.27 5.48
N ARG A 168 -52.50 -8.76 5.53
CA ARG A 168 -51.30 -7.95 5.30
C ARG A 168 -50.95 -8.03 3.82
N ALA A 169 -51.24 -6.96 3.08
CA ALA A 169 -50.77 -6.80 1.71
C ALA A 169 -49.23 -6.63 1.68
N PRO A 170 -48.53 -7.14 0.65
CA PRO A 170 -47.09 -6.95 0.51
C PRO A 170 -46.82 -5.48 0.16
N GLY A 171 -46.17 -4.79 1.09
CA GLY A 171 -45.67 -3.45 0.89
C GLY A 171 -44.62 -3.43 -0.20
N GLU A 172 -44.93 -2.69 -1.25
CA GLU A 172 -44.06 -2.17 -2.29
C GLU A 172 -42.72 -1.69 -1.69
N GLU A 173 -41.65 -2.43 -1.95
CA GLU A 173 -40.29 -2.05 -1.61
C GLU A 173 -39.90 -0.84 -2.47
N LYS A 174 -40.13 0.37 -1.93
CA LYS A 174 -39.57 1.60 -2.49
C LYS A 174 -38.06 1.54 -2.32
N THR A 175 -37.40 0.94 -3.30
CA THR A 175 -35.96 1.08 -3.52
C THR A 175 -35.69 2.58 -3.60
N ALA A 176 -35.04 3.12 -2.58
CA ALA A 176 -34.57 4.48 -2.56
C ALA A 176 -33.54 4.61 -3.69
N VAL A 177 -33.98 5.07 -4.86
CA VAL A 177 -33.10 5.43 -5.98
C VAL A 177 -32.28 6.62 -5.50
N ILE A 178 -31.04 6.34 -5.12
CA ILE A 178 -30.04 7.32 -4.70
C ILE A 178 -29.78 8.26 -5.90
N PRO A 179 -30.13 9.57 -5.84
CA PRO A 179 -30.21 10.43 -7.02
C PRO A 179 -28.85 11.01 -7.49
N TRP A 180 -27.71 10.50 -7.03
CA TRP A 180 -26.40 11.13 -7.29
C TRP A 180 -25.81 10.89 -8.69
N TYR A 181 -26.50 10.16 -9.58
CA TYR A 181 -25.94 9.67 -10.84
C TYR A 181 -26.17 10.55 -12.09
N LYS A 182 -26.82 11.71 -11.96
CA LYS A 182 -27.21 12.55 -13.13
C LYS A 182 -26.35 13.80 -13.35
N ASP A 183 -25.08 13.79 -12.95
CA ASP A 183 -24.21 14.96 -13.10
C ASP A 183 -23.08 14.67 -14.13
N PRO A 184 -23.22 15.13 -15.40
CA PRO A 184 -22.28 14.78 -16.48
C PRO A 184 -20.85 15.27 -16.22
N VAL A 185 -20.67 16.26 -15.35
CA VAL A 185 -19.35 16.75 -14.91
C VAL A 185 -18.59 15.70 -14.11
N LYS A 186 -19.28 14.83 -13.37
CA LYS A 186 -18.64 13.76 -12.58
C LYS A 186 -18.15 12.61 -13.45
N ILE A 187 -18.86 12.29 -14.53
CA ILE A 187 -18.45 11.27 -15.50
C ILE A 187 -17.16 11.70 -16.21
N SER A 188 -17.05 13.00 -16.55
CA SER A 188 -15.84 13.56 -17.16
C SER A 188 -14.63 13.52 -16.21
N LEU A 189 -14.84 13.71 -14.90
CA LEU A 189 -13.77 13.60 -13.91
C LEU A 189 -13.28 12.15 -13.74
N TYR A 190 -14.19 11.17 -13.68
CA TYR A 190 -13.81 9.74 -13.65
C TYR A 190 -13.08 9.30 -14.93
N ALA A 191 -13.50 9.80 -16.09
CA ALA A 191 -12.80 9.56 -17.35
C ALA A 191 -11.39 10.15 -17.31
N LEU A 192 -11.21 11.38 -16.82
CA LEU A 192 -9.89 12.00 -16.65
C LEU A 192 -9.00 11.18 -15.70
N PHE A 193 -9.55 10.65 -14.60
CA PHE A 193 -8.81 9.76 -13.68
C PHE A 193 -8.39 8.45 -14.35
N ALA A 194 -9.27 7.85 -15.14
CA ALA A 194 -8.92 6.67 -15.91
C ALA A 194 -7.83 6.97 -16.95
N THR A 195 -7.87 8.13 -17.62
CA THR A 195 -6.86 8.52 -18.61
C THR A 195 -5.50 8.79 -17.99
N VAL A 196 -5.43 9.45 -16.83
CA VAL A 196 -4.16 9.68 -16.13
C VAL A 196 -3.59 8.37 -15.58
N ALA A 197 -4.43 7.48 -15.04
CA ALA A 197 -4.00 6.16 -14.59
C ALA A 197 -3.49 5.29 -15.75
N LEU A 198 -4.17 5.28 -16.91
CA LEU A 198 -3.69 4.59 -18.10
C LEU A 198 -2.40 5.21 -18.64
N GLY A 199 -2.29 6.54 -18.68
CA GLY A 199 -1.09 7.24 -19.16
C GLY A 199 0.16 6.94 -18.34
N VAL A 200 0.03 6.81 -17.01
CA VAL A 200 1.14 6.41 -16.13
C VAL A 200 1.55 4.95 -16.35
N VAL A 201 0.58 4.05 -16.61
CA VAL A 201 0.87 2.65 -16.91
C VAL A 201 1.54 2.47 -18.27
N THR A 202 1.12 3.21 -19.29
CA THR A 202 1.74 3.14 -20.64
C THR A 202 3.13 3.77 -20.65
N PHE A 203 3.30 4.93 -20.01
CA PHE A 203 4.60 5.61 -19.97
C PHE A 203 5.65 4.84 -19.17
N GLY A 204 5.24 4.11 -18.12
CA GLY A 204 6.13 3.21 -17.38
C GLY A 204 6.57 1.99 -18.19
N ARG A 205 5.76 1.53 -19.15
CA ARG A 205 6.06 0.38 -20.01
C ARG A 205 7.06 0.76 -21.11
N ASP A 206 6.92 1.92 -21.74
CA ASP A 206 7.85 2.41 -22.76
C ASP A 206 9.25 2.70 -22.20
N LEU A 207 9.35 3.12 -20.92
CA LEU A 207 10.63 3.31 -20.21
C LEU A 207 11.35 1.99 -19.87
N LEU A 208 10.62 0.87 -19.79
CA LEU A 208 11.19 -0.46 -19.60
C LEU A 208 11.70 -1.05 -20.93
N ASP A 209 11.00 -0.82 -22.03
CA ASP A 209 11.42 -1.28 -23.36
C ASP A 209 12.62 -0.47 -23.92
N LEU A 210 12.78 0.80 -23.53
CA LEU A 210 13.95 1.63 -23.89
C LEU A 210 15.27 1.15 -23.28
N LYS A 211 15.25 0.24 -22.31
CA LYS A 211 16.47 -0.32 -21.69
C LYS A 211 16.92 -1.64 -22.31
N LEU A 212 16.12 -2.22 -23.21
CA LEU A 212 16.40 -3.50 -23.88
C LEU A 212 17.04 -3.34 -25.27
N TRP A 213 17.19 -2.11 -25.78
CA TRP A 213 17.67 -1.87 -27.13
C TRP A 213 18.84 -0.88 -27.14
N THR A 214 20.05 -1.41 -26.96
CA THR A 214 21.32 -1.03 -27.65
C THR A 214 22.49 -1.68 -26.92
N SER A 215 22.89 -2.85 -27.40
CA SER A 215 24.22 -3.41 -27.17
C SER A 215 24.59 -4.22 -28.41
N GLU A 216 24.93 -3.52 -29.49
CA GLU A 216 25.75 -4.12 -30.55
C GLU A 216 27.09 -4.48 -29.92
N ALA A 217 27.35 -5.79 -29.79
CA ALA A 217 28.62 -6.29 -29.32
C ALA A 217 29.71 -5.89 -30.34
N PRO A 218 30.82 -5.27 -29.89
CA PRO A 218 31.94 -5.02 -30.79
C PRO A 218 32.50 -6.35 -31.31
N VAL A 219 32.73 -6.43 -32.62
CA VAL A 219 33.46 -7.52 -33.25
C VAL A 219 34.89 -7.49 -32.71
N VAL A 220 35.23 -8.44 -31.84
CA VAL A 220 36.58 -8.58 -31.28
C VAL A 220 37.40 -9.44 -32.23
N ASP A 221 38.42 -8.85 -32.82
CA ASP A 221 39.45 -9.54 -33.60
C ASP A 221 40.15 -10.62 -32.77
N SER A 222 40.44 -11.77 -33.39
CA SER A 222 41.05 -12.94 -32.76
C SER A 222 42.32 -12.61 -31.98
N PRO A 223 42.41 -12.94 -30.67
CA PRO A 223 43.62 -12.70 -29.91
C PRO A 223 44.71 -13.70 -30.31
N ALA A 224 45.92 -13.17 -30.47
CA ALA A 224 47.16 -13.92 -30.61
C ALA A 224 47.33 -14.90 -29.43
N SER A 225 47.92 -16.07 -29.71
CA SER A 225 48.18 -17.15 -28.74
C SER A 225 48.76 -16.62 -27.43
N ALA A 226 47.92 -16.57 -26.40
CA ALA A 226 48.34 -16.29 -25.04
C ALA A 226 49.10 -17.50 -24.47
N THR A 227 50.19 -17.22 -23.77
CA THR A 227 50.93 -18.19 -22.95
C THR A 227 49.96 -18.93 -22.02
N PRO A 228 50.08 -20.26 -21.82
CA PRO A 228 49.18 -21.03 -20.97
C PRO A 228 49.20 -20.46 -19.54
N THR A 229 48.06 -19.89 -19.13
CA THR A 229 47.83 -19.49 -17.74
C THR A 229 47.85 -20.75 -16.87
N PRO A 230 48.56 -20.75 -15.72
CA PRO A 230 48.58 -21.90 -14.82
C PRO A 230 47.15 -22.30 -14.41
N ASP A 231 46.93 -23.63 -14.32
CA ASP A 231 45.61 -24.17 -13.99
C ASP A 231 45.16 -23.71 -12.59
N PRO A 232 43.91 -23.25 -12.45
CA PRO A 232 43.36 -22.80 -11.18
C PRO A 232 43.25 -23.97 -10.19
N SER A 233 43.52 -23.71 -8.92
CA SER A 233 43.44 -24.72 -7.86
C SER A 233 42.09 -24.68 -7.16
N VAL A 234 41.59 -25.85 -6.76
CA VAL A 234 40.41 -25.95 -5.89
C VAL A 234 40.83 -25.61 -4.47
N ARG A 235 40.31 -24.50 -3.94
CA ARG A 235 40.58 -24.04 -2.57
C ARG A 235 39.66 -24.72 -1.56
N TYR A 236 38.39 -24.87 -1.90
CA TYR A 236 37.38 -25.51 -1.06
C TYR A 236 36.45 -26.39 -1.88
N GLN A 237 36.14 -27.58 -1.38
CA GLN A 237 35.12 -28.47 -1.92
C GLN A 237 34.41 -29.21 -0.80
N GLY A 238 33.11 -29.00 -0.65
CA GLY A 238 32.36 -29.64 0.42
C GLY A 238 30.90 -29.20 0.54
N GLY A 239 30.25 -29.73 1.58
CA GLY A 239 28.88 -29.35 1.93
C GLY A 239 28.82 -27.93 2.49
N PHE A 240 27.90 -27.13 1.97
CA PHE A 240 27.78 -25.72 2.29
C PHE A 240 26.34 -25.33 2.63
N ARG A 241 26.18 -24.42 3.59
CA ARG A 241 24.87 -23.94 4.04
C ARG A 241 24.83 -22.42 4.16
N VAL A 242 23.86 -21.82 3.51
CA VAL A 242 23.57 -20.39 3.56
C VAL A 242 22.30 -20.20 4.41
N GLY A 243 22.50 -19.77 5.65
CA GLY A 243 21.42 -19.47 6.59
C GLY A 243 21.03 -17.98 6.57
N LEU A 244 20.60 -17.46 7.72
CA LEU A 244 20.37 -16.02 7.92
C LEU A 244 21.67 -15.22 8.01
N GLU A 245 22.78 -15.88 8.36
CA GLU A 245 24.08 -15.24 8.46
C GLU A 245 24.74 -15.17 7.07
N PRO A 246 25.20 -13.97 6.64
CA PRO A 246 26.00 -13.82 5.44
C PRO A 246 27.28 -14.68 5.47
N LYS A 247 27.78 -15.03 4.28
CA LYS A 247 28.96 -15.86 4.07
C LYS A 247 29.96 -15.18 3.17
N ASP A 248 31.22 -15.36 3.52
CA ASP A 248 32.38 -14.92 2.78
C ASP A 248 33.01 -16.17 2.13
N LEU A 249 32.89 -16.28 0.80
CA LEU A 249 33.39 -17.38 0.00
C LEU A 249 34.89 -17.25 -0.25
N ASP A 250 35.48 -16.09 0.03
CA ASP A 250 36.90 -15.84 -0.16
C ASP A 250 37.77 -16.42 0.99
N ARG A 251 37.14 -16.84 2.09
CA ARG A 251 37.77 -17.50 3.25
C ARG A 251 37.85 -19.02 3.10
N ASP A 252 38.76 -19.63 3.88
CA ASP A 252 38.92 -21.08 3.96
C ASP A 252 38.83 -21.58 5.43
N PRO A 253 37.79 -22.35 5.82
CA PRO A 253 36.62 -22.66 4.99
C PRO A 253 35.76 -21.40 4.74
N PRO A 254 34.77 -21.45 3.83
CA PRO A 254 33.78 -20.38 3.65
C PRO A 254 32.95 -20.15 4.94
N GLU A 255 33.49 -19.32 5.83
CA GLU A 255 33.03 -19.15 7.21
C GLU A 255 31.97 -18.06 7.37
N ARG A 256 31.41 -17.99 8.58
CA ARG A 256 30.54 -16.89 9.04
C ARG A 256 31.42 -15.66 9.26
N ALA A 257 31.39 -14.64 8.41
CA ALA A 257 32.13 -13.39 8.68
C ALA A 257 31.35 -12.38 9.53
N GLY A 258 30.28 -12.81 10.22
CA GLY A 258 29.33 -11.92 10.88
C GLY A 258 28.62 -11.01 9.87
N TRP A 259 28.00 -9.93 10.34
CA TRP A 259 27.44 -8.88 9.47
C TRP A 259 28.56 -7.96 8.98
N SER A 260 29.39 -8.50 8.11
CA SER A 260 30.45 -7.77 7.44
C SER A 260 29.98 -7.38 6.04
N PRO A 261 30.24 -6.14 5.59
CA PRO A 261 29.94 -5.75 4.23
C PRO A 261 30.89 -6.42 3.22
N GLN A 262 31.87 -7.23 3.64
CA GLN A 262 32.76 -8.00 2.79
C GLN A 262 32.22 -9.41 2.46
N ASN A 263 31.15 -9.88 3.10
CA ASN A 263 30.56 -11.18 2.77
C ASN A 263 30.06 -11.22 1.34
N ASP A 264 30.38 -12.24 0.55
CA ASP A 264 29.91 -12.35 -0.84
C ASP A 264 28.41 -12.62 -0.95
N ILE A 265 27.85 -13.44 -0.06
CA ILE A 265 26.48 -13.93 -0.20
C ILE A 265 25.69 -13.78 1.09
N ALA A 266 24.41 -13.48 0.97
CA ALA A 266 23.47 -13.43 2.08
C ALA A 266 22.10 -13.93 1.64
N LYS A 267 21.35 -14.51 2.57
CA LYS A 267 19.93 -14.75 2.38
C LYS A 267 19.17 -13.52 2.81
N TRP A 268 18.46 -12.89 1.88
CA TRP A 268 17.66 -11.70 2.16
C TRP A 268 16.20 -12.03 2.43
N SER A 269 15.58 -12.76 1.50
CA SER A 269 14.20 -13.20 1.57
C SER A 269 14.15 -14.66 1.13
N TYR A 270 13.16 -15.42 1.57
CA TYR A 270 12.95 -16.76 1.05
C TYR A 270 12.18 -16.70 -0.27
N PRO A 271 12.58 -17.39 -1.36
CA PRO A 271 13.79 -18.20 -1.59
C PRO A 271 14.89 -17.47 -2.40
N MET A 272 15.14 -16.19 -2.12
CA MET A 272 16.08 -15.34 -2.83
C MET A 272 17.45 -15.26 -2.14
N MET A 273 18.50 -15.56 -2.89
CA MET A 273 19.90 -15.31 -2.50
C MET A 273 20.35 -13.97 -3.04
N HIS A 274 21.04 -13.18 -2.21
CA HIS A 274 21.60 -11.88 -2.56
C HIS A 274 23.12 -11.93 -2.54
N MET A 275 23.74 -11.33 -3.55
CA MET A 275 25.18 -11.13 -3.67
C MET A 275 25.52 -9.71 -3.22
N ASN A 276 26.50 -9.57 -2.34
CA ASN A 276 26.95 -8.27 -1.86
C ASN A 276 28.18 -7.80 -2.66
N LYS A 277 28.44 -6.49 -2.62
CA LYS A 277 29.73 -5.87 -3.02
C LYS A 277 30.38 -6.39 -4.31
N GLY A 278 29.64 -6.40 -5.40
CA GLY A 278 30.22 -6.73 -6.70
C GLY A 278 30.46 -8.24 -6.92
N ALA A 279 30.11 -9.08 -5.93
CA ALA A 279 29.83 -10.47 -6.19
C ALA A 279 28.60 -10.58 -7.10
N LEU A 280 28.59 -11.61 -7.94
CA LEU A 280 27.57 -11.83 -8.96
C LEU A 280 27.25 -13.33 -9.02
N ILE A 281 25.99 -13.66 -9.33
CA ILE A 281 25.53 -15.05 -9.49
C ILE A 281 24.83 -15.23 -10.83
N ALA A 282 25.14 -16.31 -11.53
CA ALA A 282 24.52 -16.71 -12.78
C ALA A 282 24.09 -18.18 -12.73
N PRO A 283 22.97 -18.57 -13.36
CA PRO A 283 22.56 -19.96 -13.47
C PRO A 283 23.53 -20.76 -14.37
N TRP A 284 23.84 -22.00 -13.97
CA TRP A 284 24.58 -22.96 -14.78
C TRP A 284 23.64 -24.03 -15.33
N LEU A 285 23.37 -23.96 -16.64
CA LEU A 285 22.32 -24.77 -17.26
C LEU A 285 22.76 -26.19 -17.61
N LYS A 286 24.07 -26.44 -17.78
CA LYS A 286 24.58 -27.76 -18.17
C LYS A 286 24.54 -28.75 -17.01
N ALA A 287 24.46 -30.04 -17.34
CA ALA A 287 24.26 -31.11 -16.38
C ALA A 287 25.48 -31.38 -15.48
N ASP A 288 26.66 -31.11 -16.01
CA ASP A 288 27.98 -31.34 -15.45
C ASP A 288 28.42 -30.21 -14.52
N THR A 289 29.40 -30.52 -13.67
CA THR A 289 30.09 -29.53 -12.85
C THR A 289 31.05 -28.74 -13.74
N PRO A 290 30.94 -27.40 -13.82
CA PRO A 290 31.82 -26.59 -14.65
C PRO A 290 33.26 -26.58 -14.10
N GLY A 291 34.22 -26.35 -14.98
CA GLY A 291 35.55 -25.90 -14.58
C GLY A 291 35.55 -24.43 -14.14
N PHE A 292 36.69 -23.95 -13.65
CA PHE A 292 36.86 -22.56 -13.23
C PHE A 292 36.48 -21.55 -14.32
N ALA A 293 37.07 -21.67 -15.52
CA ALA A 293 36.85 -20.74 -16.61
C ALA A 293 35.39 -20.75 -17.09
N ASP A 294 34.81 -21.95 -17.23
CA ASP A 294 33.41 -22.14 -17.60
C ASP A 294 32.44 -21.50 -16.62
N CYS A 295 32.80 -21.46 -15.33
CA CYS A 295 31.96 -20.88 -14.30
C CYS A 295 32.16 -19.36 -14.15
N ARG A 296 33.41 -18.89 -14.26
CA ARG A 296 33.77 -17.48 -14.08
C ARG A 296 33.15 -16.59 -15.14
N GLU A 297 33.20 -17.00 -16.41
CA GLU A 297 32.79 -16.14 -17.53
C GLU A 297 31.28 -15.83 -17.50
N PRO A 298 30.36 -16.79 -17.36
CA PRO A 298 28.93 -16.49 -17.23
C PRO A 298 28.61 -15.64 -16.00
N ALA A 299 29.24 -15.92 -14.84
CA ALA A 299 29.04 -15.13 -13.64
C ALA A 299 29.51 -13.67 -13.80
N ARG A 300 30.53 -13.42 -14.62
CA ARG A 300 31.01 -12.06 -14.93
C ARG A 300 30.15 -11.34 -15.97
N ALA A 301 29.76 -12.04 -17.03
CA ALA A 301 29.07 -11.46 -18.18
C ALA A 301 27.57 -11.26 -17.93
N GLU A 302 26.93 -12.23 -17.27
CA GLU A 302 25.47 -12.31 -17.12
C GLU A 302 25.03 -12.33 -15.65
N GLY A 303 25.98 -12.29 -14.72
CA GLY A 303 25.68 -12.43 -13.31
C GLY A 303 24.82 -11.28 -12.78
N VAL A 304 23.87 -11.65 -11.92
CA VAL A 304 22.97 -10.73 -11.24
C VAL A 304 23.32 -10.64 -9.76
N ARG A 305 22.78 -9.64 -9.06
CA ARG A 305 22.98 -9.50 -7.61
C ARG A 305 21.95 -10.26 -6.77
N SER A 306 20.86 -10.71 -7.37
CA SER A 306 19.83 -11.46 -6.67
C SER A 306 19.26 -12.50 -7.59
N ILE A 307 19.08 -13.72 -7.08
CA ILE A 307 18.43 -14.81 -7.83
C ILE A 307 17.62 -15.67 -6.88
N THR A 308 16.50 -16.19 -7.37
CA THR A 308 15.74 -17.23 -6.67
C THR A 308 16.47 -18.56 -6.87
N LEU A 309 16.79 -19.21 -5.75
CA LEU A 309 17.39 -20.53 -5.80
C LEU A 309 16.33 -21.62 -5.82
N GLU A 310 16.53 -22.59 -6.70
CA GLU A 310 15.66 -23.75 -6.85
C GLU A 310 16.36 -25.02 -6.37
N HIS A 311 15.58 -25.98 -5.88
CA HIS A 311 16.10 -27.30 -5.52
C HIS A 311 16.66 -28.00 -6.77
N GLY A 312 17.90 -28.46 -6.71
CA GLY A 312 18.65 -29.01 -7.85
C GLY A 312 19.24 -27.95 -8.78
N GLY A 313 19.02 -26.66 -8.50
CA GLY A 313 19.60 -25.56 -9.25
C GLY A 313 21.12 -25.51 -9.08
N ARG A 314 21.81 -25.12 -10.15
CA ARG A 314 23.26 -24.99 -10.21
C ARG A 314 23.62 -23.57 -10.57
N TYR A 315 24.58 -23.00 -9.86
CA TYR A 315 24.89 -21.59 -9.98
C TYR A 315 26.39 -21.36 -9.97
N CYS A 316 26.81 -20.43 -10.81
CA CYS A 316 28.16 -19.90 -10.84
C CYS A 316 28.19 -18.54 -10.17
N ILE A 317 29.14 -18.37 -9.27
CA ILE A 317 29.28 -17.20 -8.41
C ILE A 317 30.65 -16.61 -8.66
N LYS A 318 30.69 -15.30 -8.89
CA LYS A 318 31.90 -14.49 -8.85
C LYS A 318 31.94 -13.84 -7.47
N THR A 319 33.02 -14.03 -6.72
CA THR A 319 33.20 -13.41 -5.39
C THR A 319 33.66 -11.95 -5.52
N THR A 320 33.68 -11.24 -4.41
CA THR A 320 34.15 -9.86 -4.33
C THR A 320 35.65 -9.73 -4.62
N GLU A 321 36.46 -10.74 -4.28
CA GLU A 321 37.89 -10.81 -4.66
C GLU A 321 38.11 -11.36 -6.08
N GLY A 322 37.04 -11.65 -6.82
CA GLY A 322 37.12 -12.12 -8.20
C GLY A 322 37.42 -13.60 -8.36
N LYS A 323 37.35 -14.39 -7.28
CA LYS A 323 37.34 -15.84 -7.33
C LYS A 323 36.06 -16.35 -7.99
N ALA A 324 36.09 -17.60 -8.44
CA ALA A 324 34.90 -18.27 -8.94
C ALA A 324 34.46 -19.36 -7.95
N ALA A 325 33.16 -19.52 -7.80
CA ALA A 325 32.58 -20.59 -7.03
C ALA A 325 31.39 -21.21 -7.75
N TYR A 326 31.19 -22.51 -7.58
CA TYR A 326 30.07 -23.26 -8.10
C TYR A 326 29.25 -23.82 -6.94
N PHE A 327 27.94 -23.55 -6.95
CA PHE A 327 27.02 -23.98 -5.91
C PHE A 327 25.89 -24.83 -6.52
N HIS A 328 25.79 -26.08 -6.07
CA HIS A 328 24.71 -27.00 -6.44
C HIS A 328 23.75 -27.15 -5.26
N VAL A 329 22.55 -26.60 -5.41
CA VAL A 329 21.54 -26.52 -4.35
C VAL A 329 20.85 -27.86 -4.18
N LYS A 330 20.97 -28.46 -2.98
CA LYS A 330 20.30 -29.71 -2.60
C LYS A 330 19.07 -29.49 -1.71
N GLU A 331 19.01 -28.39 -0.99
CA GLU A 331 17.90 -28.07 -0.10
C GLU A 331 17.56 -26.57 -0.20
N VAL A 332 16.27 -26.28 -0.32
CA VAL A 332 15.70 -24.93 -0.22
C VAL A 332 14.63 -24.98 0.86
N SER A 333 14.84 -24.24 1.96
CA SER A 333 13.89 -24.20 3.08
C SER A 333 13.77 -22.78 3.64
N GLN A 334 12.73 -22.52 4.44
CA GLN A 334 12.59 -21.23 5.12
C GLN A 334 13.81 -20.89 5.99
N GLY A 335 14.60 -21.88 6.43
CA GLY A 335 15.86 -21.68 7.15
C GLY A 335 17.00 -21.18 6.26
N GLY A 336 17.02 -21.56 4.98
CA GLY A 336 18.03 -21.14 4.01
C GLY A 336 18.27 -22.18 2.93
N PHE A 337 19.50 -22.23 2.43
CA PHE A 337 19.91 -23.10 1.33
C PHE A 337 21.03 -24.03 1.79
N ALA A 338 21.03 -25.27 1.33
CA ALA A 338 22.15 -26.19 1.54
C ALA A 338 22.49 -26.93 0.25
N GLY A 339 23.76 -27.28 0.07
CA GLY A 339 24.23 -27.84 -1.18
C GLY A 339 25.71 -28.20 -1.18
N ASP A 340 26.24 -28.51 -2.35
CA ASP A 340 27.68 -28.68 -2.56
C ASP A 340 28.27 -27.39 -3.10
N LEU A 341 29.40 -26.95 -2.55
CA LEU A 341 30.13 -25.77 -2.99
C LEU A 341 31.54 -26.16 -3.41
N ILE A 342 31.98 -25.61 -4.54
CA ILE A 342 33.37 -25.64 -5.00
C ILE A 342 33.83 -24.19 -5.12
N VAL A 343 34.95 -23.83 -4.51
CA VAL A 343 35.59 -22.52 -4.65
C VAL A 343 36.97 -22.72 -5.26
N TRP A 344 37.23 -22.00 -6.34
CA TRP A 344 38.51 -21.99 -7.02
C TRP A 344 39.27 -20.72 -6.73
N GLU A 345 40.58 -20.85 -6.63
CA GLU A 345 41.49 -19.71 -6.58
C GLU A 345 42.25 -19.61 -7.90
N GLU A 346 42.35 -18.39 -8.43
CA GLU A 346 43.17 -18.14 -9.61
C GLU A 346 44.62 -18.43 -9.23
N ALA A 347 45.33 -19.19 -10.06
CA ALA A 347 46.71 -19.52 -9.79
C ALA A 347 47.49 -18.21 -9.65
N ASN A 348 47.92 -17.92 -8.43
CA ASN A 348 48.73 -16.74 -8.15
C ASN A 348 49.98 -16.91 -9.02
N PRO A 349 50.25 -16.03 -10.01
CA PRO A 349 51.51 -16.07 -10.70
C PRO A 349 52.53 -15.82 -9.60
N THR A 350 53.24 -16.87 -9.20
CA THR A 350 54.12 -16.79 -8.05
C THR A 350 55.04 -15.61 -8.30
N ARG A 351 55.14 -14.75 -7.29
CA ARG A 351 56.03 -13.60 -7.28
C ARG A 351 57.48 -14.09 -7.12
N ASP A 352 57.87 -15.13 -7.87
CA ASP A 352 59.15 -15.82 -7.83
C ASP A 352 60.17 -15.07 -8.70
N GLY A 353 60.33 -13.78 -8.43
CA GLY A 353 61.22 -12.93 -9.22
C GLY A 353 61.59 -11.60 -8.59
N SER A 354 61.67 -11.53 -7.25
CA SER A 354 62.27 -10.38 -6.54
C SER A 354 63.57 -10.75 -5.86
#